data_AF-X1VWP2-F1
#
_entry.id   AF-X1VWP2-F1
#
_cell.length_a   1.000
_cell.length_b   1.000
_cell.length_c   1.000
_cell.angle_alpha   90.00
_cell.angle_beta   90.00
_cell.angle_gamma   90.00
#
_symmetry.space_group_name_H-M   'P 1'
#
loop_
_entity.id
_entity.type
_entity.pdbx_description
1 polymer ?
#
loop_
_entity_poly.entity_id
_entity_poly.type
_entity_poly.pdbx_seq_one_letter_code
_entity_poly.pdbx_strand_id
1 'polypeptide(L)'
;LPENIYYLSEYESIGHRILNKTQIFVMFELGKDQTTLVIPLAEVPTAFERFPEFNITSFGNFHFAYSEGNLEFSDVKRIIKASETDSIQALCKNLERLDKTSRRIGLDESRLTPAMWKYLENTFPDKEFIAAMDIFEGIRIIKHESEVALLERAAEIAEESLFNILPKIEIGTSENEIGRWYMKEVIERGAEPYFNVVTIDERSAFVDTVSTKKSVKDGSIIRFDIGCIYQKYCSDIARTVVFGKYSDKVKQYYQA
;
A
#
# COMPACT_ATOMS: atom_id res chain seq x y z
N LEU A 1 3.25 3.00 0.45
CA LEU A 1 3.11 1.51 0.53
C LEU A 1 4.29 0.90 -0.23
N PRO A 2 4.57 -0.40 -0.17
CA PRO A 2 5.52 -1.00 -1.10
C PRO A 2 4.84 -1.22 -2.45
N GLU A 3 4.37 -0.13 -3.07
CA GLU A 3 3.53 -0.25 -4.27
C GLU A 3 4.27 -0.96 -5.39
N ASN A 4 5.59 -0.76 -5.52
CA ASN A 4 6.39 -1.38 -6.56
C ASN A 4 6.51 -2.90 -6.38
N ILE A 5 6.53 -3.40 -5.13
CA ILE A 5 6.49 -4.84 -4.86
C ILE A 5 5.18 -5.44 -5.37
N TYR A 6 4.05 -4.85 -5.00
CA TYR A 6 2.74 -5.33 -5.44
C TYR A 6 2.57 -5.17 -6.95
N TYR A 7 2.96 -4.03 -7.52
CA TYR A 7 2.81 -3.73 -8.94
C TYR A 7 3.53 -4.75 -9.83
N LEU A 8 4.69 -5.24 -9.40
CA LEU A 8 5.46 -6.19 -10.19
C LEU A 8 5.11 -7.66 -9.94
N SER A 9 4.58 -7.99 -8.76
CA SER A 9 4.45 -9.39 -8.33
C SER A 9 3.09 -9.80 -7.81
N GLU A 10 2.18 -8.85 -7.62
CA GLU A 10 0.90 -9.01 -6.90
C GLU A 10 1.01 -9.57 -5.48
N TYR A 11 2.24 -9.68 -4.96
CA TYR A 11 2.52 -10.19 -3.64
C TYR A 11 2.29 -9.11 -2.59
N GLU A 12 1.55 -9.47 -1.54
CA GLU A 12 1.31 -8.59 -0.39
C GLU A 12 1.89 -9.24 0.87
N SER A 13 2.83 -8.55 1.49
CA SER A 13 3.41 -8.97 2.77
C SER A 13 2.70 -8.32 3.94
N ILE A 14 2.20 -9.15 4.86
CA ILE A 14 1.58 -8.70 6.10
C ILE A 14 2.63 -8.00 6.97
N GLY A 15 3.79 -8.62 7.15
CA GLY A 15 4.89 -8.10 7.96
C GLY A 15 5.40 -6.76 7.44
N HIS A 16 5.55 -6.60 6.12
CA HIS A 16 5.96 -5.33 5.53
C HIS A 16 4.89 -4.23 5.66
N ARG A 17 3.61 -4.61 5.64
CA ARG A 17 2.50 -3.66 5.79
C ARG A 17 2.37 -3.13 7.22
N ILE A 18 2.55 -4.00 8.23
CA ILE A 18 2.31 -3.64 9.64
C ILE A 18 3.58 -3.28 10.42
N LEU A 19 4.75 -3.77 10.01
CA LEU A 19 6.03 -3.50 10.66
C LEU A 19 6.92 -2.69 9.72
N ASN A 20 7.07 -1.40 9.99
CA ASN A 20 7.92 -0.49 9.20
C ASN A 20 9.38 -0.94 9.06
N LYS A 21 9.86 -1.83 9.93
CA LYS A 21 11.22 -2.38 9.89
C LYS A 21 11.39 -3.61 8.99
N THR A 22 10.31 -4.27 8.60
CA THR A 22 10.38 -5.47 7.78
C THR A 22 10.72 -5.08 6.35
N GLN A 23 11.87 -5.54 5.87
CA GLN A 23 12.34 -5.32 4.50
C GLN A 23 12.13 -6.62 3.72
N ILE A 24 11.42 -6.53 2.61
CA ILE A 24 11.22 -7.62 1.66
C ILE A 24 11.62 -7.14 0.28
N PHE A 25 11.93 -8.08 -0.61
CA PHE A 25 12.36 -7.75 -1.96
C PHE A 25 11.63 -8.60 -2.99
N VAL A 26 11.41 -7.99 -4.14
CA VAL A 26 11.08 -8.71 -5.37
C VAL A 26 12.19 -8.41 -6.36
N MET A 27 12.71 -9.44 -7.00
CA MET A 27 13.76 -9.32 -7.99
C MET A 27 13.27 -9.82 -9.33
N PHE A 28 13.59 -9.05 -10.37
CA PHE A 28 13.37 -9.38 -11.78
C PHE A 28 14.69 -9.23 -12.52
N GLU A 29 15.00 -10.19 -13.37
CA GLU A 29 16.18 -10.14 -14.24
C GLU A 29 15.73 -9.88 -15.67
N LEU A 30 16.26 -8.82 -16.29
CA LEU A 30 15.88 -8.47 -17.67
C LEU A 30 16.20 -9.62 -18.63
N GLY A 31 15.21 -10.01 -19.42
CA GLY A 31 15.33 -11.10 -20.38
C GLY A 31 15.15 -12.51 -19.78
N LYS A 32 14.86 -12.62 -18.48
CA LYS A 32 14.42 -13.87 -17.86
C LYS A 32 13.00 -13.72 -17.35
N ASP A 33 12.14 -14.66 -17.73
CA ASP A 33 10.76 -14.72 -17.26
C ASP A 33 10.69 -15.45 -15.91
N GLN A 34 11.33 -14.87 -14.89
CA GLN A 34 11.41 -15.44 -13.56
C GLN A 34 11.42 -14.36 -12.49
N THR A 35 10.40 -14.41 -11.63
CA THR A 35 10.30 -13.57 -10.42
C THR A 35 10.94 -14.27 -9.23
N THR A 36 11.65 -13.51 -8.39
CA THR A 36 12.16 -13.99 -7.11
C THR A 36 11.61 -13.16 -5.96
N LEU A 37 11.05 -13.81 -4.95
CA LEU A 37 10.61 -13.23 -3.69
C LEU A 37 11.65 -13.45 -2.58
N VAL A 38 11.96 -12.39 -1.84
CA VAL A 38 12.73 -12.43 -0.60
C VAL A 38 11.83 -11.97 0.54
N ILE A 39 11.32 -12.91 1.34
CA ILE A 39 10.20 -12.68 2.26
C ILE A 39 10.43 -13.30 3.64
N PRO A 40 9.71 -12.87 4.71
CA PRO A 40 9.83 -13.48 6.01
C PRO A 40 9.40 -14.95 5.96
N LEU A 41 10.07 -15.80 6.74
CA LEU A 41 9.78 -17.22 6.81
C LEU A 41 8.32 -17.53 7.11
N ALA A 42 7.68 -16.71 7.95
CA ALA A 42 6.28 -16.85 8.33
C ALA A 42 5.31 -16.72 7.13
N GLU A 43 5.74 -16.08 6.04
CA GLU A 43 4.88 -15.76 4.89
C GLU A 43 5.12 -16.70 3.69
N VAL A 44 6.08 -17.63 3.80
CA VAL A 44 6.41 -18.62 2.75
C VAL A 44 5.20 -19.46 2.33
N PRO A 45 4.35 -19.99 3.23
CA PRO A 45 3.21 -20.79 2.82
C PRO A 45 2.26 -20.02 1.89
N THR A 46 1.95 -18.75 2.21
CA THR A 46 1.07 -17.91 1.38
C THR A 46 1.70 -17.56 0.04
N ALA A 47 3.01 -17.29 0.01
CA ALA A 47 3.72 -17.05 -1.25
C ALA A 47 3.68 -18.29 -2.15
N PHE A 48 3.93 -19.47 -1.59
CA PHE A 48 3.93 -20.73 -2.33
C PHE A 48 2.53 -21.11 -2.83
N GLU A 49 1.49 -20.89 -2.03
CA GLU A 49 0.10 -21.16 -2.42
C GLU A 49 -0.35 -20.30 -3.61
N ARG A 50 0.07 -19.02 -3.63
CA ARG A 50 -0.36 -18.06 -4.65
C ARG A 50 0.54 -17.99 -5.87
N PHE A 51 1.84 -18.22 -5.69
CA PHE A 51 2.88 -18.02 -6.72
C PHE A 51 3.88 -19.20 -6.72
N PRO A 52 3.42 -20.43 -6.98
CA PRO A 52 4.28 -21.63 -6.96
C PRO A 52 5.43 -21.59 -7.99
N GLU A 53 5.30 -20.75 -9.02
CA GLU A 53 6.29 -20.54 -10.08
C GLU A 53 7.39 -19.53 -9.69
N PHE A 54 7.21 -18.77 -8.61
CA PHE A 54 8.22 -17.82 -8.16
C PHE A 54 9.35 -18.53 -7.41
N ASN A 55 10.57 -18.03 -7.59
CA ASN A 55 11.67 -18.42 -6.73
C ASN A 55 11.47 -17.75 -5.36
N ILE A 56 11.45 -18.53 -4.29
CA ILE A 56 11.25 -18.00 -2.94
C ILE A 56 12.51 -18.21 -2.11
N THR A 57 13.04 -17.12 -1.57
CA THR A 57 14.06 -17.14 -0.51
C THR A 57 13.45 -16.56 0.75
N SER A 58 13.57 -17.28 1.86
CA SER A 58 13.05 -16.83 3.14
C SER A 58 14.13 -16.30 4.07
N PHE A 59 13.72 -15.49 5.04
CA PHE A 59 14.56 -15.05 6.15
C PHE A 59 13.83 -15.01 7.49
N GLY A 60 14.61 -14.98 8.57
CA GLY A 60 14.12 -14.82 9.93
C GLY A 60 13.76 -16.13 10.62
N ASN A 61 13.34 -15.99 11.88
CA ASN A 61 13.07 -17.13 12.75
C ASN A 61 11.56 -17.27 12.93
N PHE A 62 11.00 -18.35 12.40
CA PHE A 62 9.63 -18.77 12.69
C PHE A 62 9.59 -20.29 12.67
N HIS A 63 8.71 -20.90 13.46
CA HIS A 63 8.65 -22.35 13.58
C HIS A 63 7.29 -22.87 13.14
N PHE A 64 7.32 -23.80 12.19
CA PHE A 64 6.15 -24.54 11.74
C PHE A 64 6.24 -25.98 12.23
N ALA A 65 5.18 -26.45 12.87
CA ALA A 65 4.98 -27.86 13.18
C ALA A 65 4.08 -28.49 12.11
N TYR A 66 4.44 -29.69 11.64
CA TYR A 66 3.70 -30.40 10.60
C TYR A 66 3.24 -31.75 11.14
N SER A 67 2.04 -32.18 10.74
CA SER A 67 1.60 -33.56 10.96
C SER A 67 2.47 -34.54 10.14
N GLU A 68 2.69 -35.74 10.69
CA GLU A 68 3.42 -36.80 10.01
C GLU A 68 2.73 -37.20 8.70
N GLY A 69 3.53 -37.48 7.66
CA GLY A 69 3.03 -37.94 6.36
C GLY A 69 2.51 -36.84 5.42
N ASN A 70 2.47 -35.57 5.83
CA ASN A 70 2.04 -34.50 4.92
C ASN A 70 3.15 -34.13 3.91
N LEU A 71 3.00 -34.63 2.68
CA LEU A 71 3.88 -34.38 1.53
C LEU A 71 3.58 -33.06 0.80
N GLU A 72 2.38 -32.47 0.99
CA GLU A 72 1.93 -31.27 0.29
C GLU A 72 2.82 -30.04 0.58
N PHE A 73 3.56 -30.06 1.69
CA PHE A 73 4.45 -28.97 2.09
C PHE A 73 5.94 -29.31 1.96
N SER A 74 6.31 -30.30 1.15
CA SER A 74 7.72 -30.71 1.00
C SER A 74 8.62 -29.56 0.51
N ASP A 75 8.15 -28.77 -0.47
CA ASP A 75 8.86 -27.58 -0.96
C ASP A 75 8.91 -26.44 0.06
N VAL A 76 7.78 -26.16 0.74
CA VAL A 76 7.71 -25.18 1.82
C VAL A 76 8.68 -25.54 2.95
N LYS A 77 8.74 -26.82 3.35
CA LYS A 77 9.70 -27.33 4.33
C LYS A 77 11.15 -27.14 3.88
N ARG A 78 11.45 -27.31 2.58
CA ARG A 78 12.79 -27.10 2.02
C ARG A 78 13.20 -25.63 2.07
N ILE A 79 12.30 -24.72 1.67
CA ILE A 79 12.54 -23.27 1.71
C ILE A 79 12.79 -22.83 3.15
N ILE A 80 11.93 -23.25 4.08
CA ILE A 80 12.05 -22.93 5.52
C ILE A 80 13.40 -23.38 6.09
N LYS A 81 13.87 -24.58 5.74
CA LYS A 81 15.19 -25.08 6.19
C LYS A 81 16.37 -24.29 5.61
N ALA A 82 16.20 -23.67 4.44
CA ALA A 82 17.24 -22.91 3.74
C ALA A 82 17.16 -21.40 3.99
N SER A 83 16.37 -20.99 4.98
CA SER A 83 16.14 -19.60 5.35
C SER A 83 17.39 -18.93 5.90
N GLU A 84 17.56 -17.67 5.55
CA GLU A 84 18.64 -16.85 6.09
C GLU A 84 18.24 -16.17 7.41
N THR A 85 19.23 -15.58 8.09
CA THR A 85 19.03 -14.90 9.38
C THR A 85 18.18 -13.64 9.25
N ASP A 86 18.39 -12.87 8.20
CA ASP A 86 17.74 -11.59 7.95
C ASP A 86 17.55 -11.32 6.44
N SER A 87 16.81 -10.25 6.15
CA SER A 87 16.41 -9.92 4.79
C SER A 87 17.59 -9.55 3.89
N ILE A 88 18.66 -8.95 4.42
CA ILE A 88 19.81 -8.54 3.61
C ILE A 88 20.67 -9.75 3.25
N GLN A 89 20.85 -10.71 4.16
CA GLN A 89 21.53 -11.98 3.83
C GLN A 89 20.74 -12.77 2.77
N ALA A 90 19.42 -12.83 2.90
CA ALA A 90 18.57 -13.46 1.89
C ALA A 90 18.64 -12.77 0.52
N LEU A 91 18.72 -11.43 0.50
CA LEU A 91 18.93 -10.68 -0.74
C LEU A 91 20.32 -10.99 -1.34
N CYS A 92 21.39 -10.93 -0.55
CA CYS A 92 22.75 -11.23 -1.00
C CYS A 92 22.85 -12.62 -1.65
N LYS A 93 22.24 -13.65 -1.04
CA LYS A 93 22.19 -15.01 -1.58
C LYS A 93 21.60 -15.06 -3.00
N ASN A 94 20.63 -14.21 -3.31
CA ASN A 94 20.06 -14.13 -4.64
C ASN A 94 20.94 -13.32 -5.60
N LEU A 95 21.58 -12.25 -5.11
CA LEU A 95 22.53 -11.46 -5.90
C LEU A 95 23.78 -12.27 -6.29
N GLU A 96 24.24 -13.20 -5.44
CA GLU A 96 25.34 -14.15 -5.73
C GLU A 96 25.00 -15.13 -6.86
N ARG A 97 23.72 -15.43 -7.07
CA ARG A 97 23.24 -16.36 -8.10
C ARG A 97 23.02 -15.70 -9.45
N LEU A 98 23.05 -14.37 -9.51
CA LEU A 98 22.93 -13.64 -10.77
C LEU A 98 24.09 -13.98 -11.71
N ASP A 99 23.85 -13.87 -13.01
CA ASP A 99 24.90 -14.03 -14.01
C ASP A 99 26.04 -13.04 -13.74
N LYS A 100 27.29 -13.45 -13.99
CA LYS A 100 28.47 -12.57 -13.83
C LYS A 100 28.45 -11.36 -14.77
N THR A 101 27.64 -11.42 -15.83
CA THR A 101 27.40 -10.31 -16.76
C THR A 101 26.40 -9.28 -16.21
N SER A 102 25.60 -9.64 -15.20
CA SER A 102 24.66 -8.76 -14.50
C SER A 102 25.41 -7.84 -13.53
N ARG A 103 26.01 -6.80 -14.12
CA ARG A 103 26.85 -5.81 -13.41
C ARG A 103 26.08 -4.61 -12.88
N ARG A 104 24.94 -4.25 -13.47
CA ARG A 104 24.14 -3.09 -13.07
C ARG A 104 22.85 -3.57 -12.40
N ILE A 105 22.64 -3.17 -11.16
CA ILE A 105 21.46 -3.55 -10.37
C ILE A 105 20.71 -2.28 -9.99
N GLY A 106 19.48 -2.16 -10.48
CA GLY A 106 18.54 -1.14 -10.03
C GLY A 106 17.94 -1.52 -8.68
N LEU A 107 17.95 -0.59 -7.73
CA LEU A 107 17.32 -0.76 -6.42
C LEU A 107 16.23 0.30 -6.23
N ASP A 108 15.05 -0.12 -5.79
CA ASP A 108 14.04 0.80 -5.27
C ASP A 108 14.52 1.36 -3.92
N GLU A 109 15.04 2.58 -3.96
CA GLU A 109 15.59 3.25 -2.78
C GLU A 109 14.54 3.88 -1.87
N SER A 110 13.25 3.87 -2.23
CA SER A 110 12.17 4.55 -1.48
C SER A 110 12.01 4.05 -0.04
N ARG A 111 12.38 2.80 0.23
CA ARG A 111 12.35 2.16 1.56
C ARG A 111 13.65 1.50 1.97
N LEU A 112 14.67 1.51 1.10
CA LEU A 112 15.96 0.92 1.40
C LEU A 112 16.76 1.86 2.32
N THR A 113 17.32 1.34 3.40
CA THR A 113 18.11 2.19 4.30
C THR A 113 19.50 2.47 3.71
N PRO A 114 20.10 3.64 3.98
CA PRO A 114 21.47 3.94 3.55
C PRO A 114 22.51 2.90 4.02
N ALA A 115 22.29 2.30 5.19
CA ALA A 115 23.15 1.25 5.72
C ALA A 115 23.09 -0.04 4.88
N MET A 116 21.89 -0.41 4.42
CA MET A 116 21.70 -1.57 3.54
C MET A 116 22.32 -1.32 2.17
N TRP A 117 22.13 -0.12 1.59
CA TRP A 117 22.78 0.28 0.34
C TRP A 117 24.30 0.11 0.42
N LYS A 118 24.92 0.72 1.44
CA LYS A 118 26.37 0.64 1.65
C LYS A 118 26.83 -0.80 1.91
N TYR A 119 26.03 -1.62 2.60
CA TYR A 119 26.35 -3.03 2.80
C TYR A 119 26.41 -3.77 1.47
N LEU A 120 25.43 -3.56 0.57
CA LEU A 120 25.40 -4.18 -0.76
C LEU A 120 26.62 -3.78 -1.59
N GLU A 121 26.99 -2.49 -1.62
CA GLU A 121 28.17 -2.00 -2.33
C GLU A 121 29.48 -2.64 -1.83
N ASN A 122 29.62 -2.80 -0.51
CA ASN A 122 30.82 -3.43 0.07
C ASN A 122 30.88 -4.94 -0.19
N THR A 123 29.73 -5.62 -0.18
CA THR A 123 29.63 -7.07 -0.39
C THR A 123 29.83 -7.44 -1.87
N PHE A 124 29.37 -6.58 -2.79
CA PHE A 124 29.46 -6.80 -4.24
C PHE A 124 30.22 -5.66 -4.94
N PRO A 125 31.54 -5.54 -4.73
CA PRO A 125 32.34 -4.45 -5.30
C PRO A 125 32.49 -4.52 -6.83
N ASP A 126 32.13 -5.66 -7.44
CA ASP A 126 32.10 -5.87 -8.89
C ASP A 126 30.78 -5.44 -9.54
N LYS A 127 29.80 -5.02 -8.73
CA LYS A 127 28.47 -4.59 -9.17
C LYS A 127 28.26 -3.10 -8.94
N GLU A 128 27.57 -2.47 -9.87
CA GLU A 128 27.11 -1.09 -9.82
C GLU A 128 25.64 -1.07 -9.37
N PHE A 129 25.37 -0.53 -8.19
CA PHE A 129 24.02 -0.30 -7.70
C PHE A 129 23.56 1.10 -8.13
N ILE A 130 22.38 1.19 -8.73
CA ILE A 130 21.78 2.45 -9.21
C ILE A 130 20.39 2.64 -8.63
N ALA A 131 20.02 3.89 -8.35
CA ALA A 131 18.67 4.24 -7.94
C ALA A 131 17.69 3.90 -9.07
N ALA A 132 16.55 3.31 -8.73
CA ALA A 132 15.59 2.81 -9.70
C ALA A 132 14.15 3.25 -9.42
N MET A 133 13.91 4.06 -8.36
CA MET A 133 12.56 4.58 -8.08
C MET A 133 11.96 5.30 -9.30
N ASP A 134 12.72 6.17 -9.98
CA ASP A 134 12.26 6.90 -11.18
C ASP A 134 11.80 5.96 -12.32
N ILE A 135 12.40 4.77 -12.42
CA ILE A 135 11.97 3.76 -13.41
C ILE A 135 10.58 3.25 -13.04
N PHE A 136 10.34 2.95 -11.76
CA PHE A 136 9.05 2.48 -11.27
C PHE A 136 7.96 3.55 -11.37
N GLU A 137 8.30 4.81 -11.13
CA GLU A 137 7.39 5.93 -11.37
C GLU A 137 7.04 6.07 -12.86
N GLY A 138 8.05 5.95 -13.72
CA GLY A 138 7.90 5.99 -15.17
C GLY A 138 6.96 4.92 -15.72
N ILE A 139 7.04 3.68 -15.23
CA ILE A 139 6.13 2.60 -15.69
C ILE A 139 4.70 2.78 -15.17
N ARG A 140 4.51 3.41 -14.00
CA ARG A 140 3.19 3.61 -13.37
C ARG A 140 2.51 4.93 -13.76
N ILE A 141 3.18 5.78 -14.54
CA ILE A 141 2.62 7.08 -14.92
C ILE A 141 1.43 6.91 -15.89
N ILE A 142 1.58 6.05 -16.90
CA ILE A 142 0.54 5.70 -17.88
C ILE A 142 -0.14 4.42 -17.42
N LYS A 143 -1.46 4.50 -17.20
CA LYS A 143 -2.26 3.39 -16.68
C LYS A 143 -2.75 2.54 -17.84
N HIS A 144 -2.71 1.23 -17.68
CA HIS A 144 -3.46 0.32 -18.54
C HIS A 144 -4.97 0.51 -18.33
N GLU A 145 -5.79 0.17 -19.34
CA GLU A 145 -7.26 0.36 -19.27
C GLU A 145 -7.88 -0.34 -18.05
N SER A 146 -7.36 -1.51 -17.67
CA SER A 146 -7.79 -2.22 -16.46
C SER A 146 -7.48 -1.46 -15.18
N GLU A 147 -6.37 -0.73 -15.12
CA GLU A 147 -6.02 0.10 -13.96
C GLU A 147 -6.90 1.34 -13.88
N VAL A 148 -7.23 1.95 -15.03
CA VAL A 148 -8.18 3.07 -15.12
C VAL A 148 -9.55 2.65 -14.58
N ALA A 149 -10.06 1.48 -14.98
CA ALA A 149 -11.33 0.96 -14.47
C ALA A 149 -11.32 0.76 -12.94
N LEU A 150 -10.19 0.35 -12.36
CA LEU A 150 -10.04 0.21 -10.90
C LEU A 150 -10.00 1.57 -10.19
N LEU A 151 -9.36 2.59 -10.79
CA LEU A 151 -9.37 3.96 -10.29
C LEU A 151 -10.77 4.59 -10.34
N GLU A 152 -11.47 4.43 -11.46
CA GLU A 152 -12.87 4.86 -11.62
C GLU A 152 -13.73 4.22 -10.55
N ARG A 153 -13.59 2.90 -10.35
CA ARG A 153 -14.37 2.20 -9.32
C ARG A 153 -14.03 2.67 -7.90
N ALA A 154 -12.76 2.95 -7.60
CA ALA A 154 -12.38 3.51 -6.30
C ALA A 154 -13.01 4.90 -6.08
N ALA A 155 -13.09 5.73 -7.12
CA ALA A 155 -13.72 7.05 -7.05
C ALA A 155 -15.24 6.95 -6.85
N GLU A 156 -15.91 6.08 -7.59
CA GLU A 156 -17.34 5.79 -7.43
C GLU A 156 -17.67 5.34 -6.01
N ILE A 157 -16.90 4.40 -5.45
CA ILE A 157 -17.11 3.92 -4.09
C ILE A 157 -17.01 5.06 -3.07
N ALA A 158 -16.02 5.95 -3.21
CA ALA A 158 -15.86 7.11 -2.34
C ALA A 158 -17.05 8.08 -2.46
N GLU A 159 -17.48 8.41 -3.67
CA GLU A 159 -18.63 9.30 -3.89
C GLU A 159 -19.94 8.70 -3.38
N GLU A 160 -20.24 7.45 -3.72
CA GLU A 160 -21.44 6.75 -3.26
C GLU A 160 -21.48 6.63 -1.74
N SER A 161 -20.33 6.40 -1.09
CA SER A 161 -20.21 6.33 0.37
C SER A 161 -20.50 7.69 1.00
N LEU A 162 -19.97 8.77 0.43
CA LEU A 162 -20.27 10.13 0.87
C LEU A 162 -21.76 10.45 0.69
N PHE A 163 -22.33 10.19 -0.49
CA PHE A 163 -23.75 10.45 -0.76
C PHE A 163 -24.67 9.68 0.18
N ASN A 164 -24.30 8.46 0.60
CA ASN A 164 -25.13 7.70 1.54
C ASN A 164 -25.11 8.26 2.97
N ILE A 165 -24.02 8.93 3.39
CA ILE A 165 -23.94 9.50 4.74
C ILE A 165 -24.50 10.91 4.84
N LEU A 166 -24.52 11.68 3.75
CA LEU A 166 -24.99 13.07 3.76
C LEU A 166 -26.40 13.23 4.37
N PRO A 167 -27.41 12.39 4.05
CA PRO A 167 -28.75 12.49 4.63
C PRO A 167 -28.82 12.17 6.13
N LYS A 168 -27.79 11.51 6.69
CA LYS A 168 -27.71 11.13 8.10
C LYS A 168 -27.17 12.26 8.99
N ILE A 169 -26.60 13.31 8.38
CA ILE A 169 -26.01 14.44 9.09
C ILE A 169 -27.12 15.33 9.61
N GLU A 170 -27.08 15.65 10.90
CA GLU A 170 -28.02 16.55 11.58
C GLU A 170 -27.28 17.53 12.50
N ILE A 171 -28.00 18.52 13.03
CA ILE A 171 -27.45 19.41 14.05
C ILE A 171 -27.00 18.56 15.25
N GLY A 172 -25.75 18.75 15.67
CA GLY A 172 -25.14 17.98 16.75
C GLY A 172 -24.25 16.83 16.28
N THR A 173 -24.39 16.34 15.04
CA THR A 173 -23.48 15.32 14.50
C THR A 173 -22.04 15.84 14.47
N SER A 174 -21.10 15.09 15.04
CA SER A 174 -19.69 15.48 15.11
C SER A 174 -18.87 15.05 13.89
N GLU A 175 -17.74 15.73 13.63
CA GLU A 175 -16.74 15.34 12.63
C GLU A 175 -16.36 13.84 12.74
N ASN A 176 -16.18 13.37 13.98
CA ASN A 176 -15.85 11.98 14.28
C ASN A 176 -16.95 10.99 13.90
N GLU A 177 -18.23 11.35 14.08
CA GLU A 177 -19.35 10.49 13.69
C GLU A 177 -19.45 10.37 12.19
N ILE A 178 -19.39 11.52 11.50
CA ILE A 178 -19.44 11.60 10.04
C ILE A 178 -18.30 10.78 9.43
N GLY A 179 -17.06 10.95 9.93
CA GLY A 179 -15.90 10.20 9.46
C GLY A 179 -16.07 8.68 9.66
N ARG A 180 -16.61 8.23 10.82
CA ARG A 180 -16.87 6.80 11.04
C ARG A 180 -17.93 6.24 10.11
N TRP A 181 -18.98 7.00 9.82
CA TRP A 181 -20.00 6.57 8.86
C TRP A 181 -19.41 6.40 7.48
N TYR A 182 -18.60 7.34 7.01
CA TYR A 182 -17.92 7.22 5.72
C TYR A 182 -17.10 5.94 5.61
N MET A 183 -16.23 5.66 6.60
CA MET A 183 -15.38 4.46 6.58
C MET A 183 -16.21 3.17 6.59
N LYS A 184 -17.33 3.16 7.32
CA LYS A 184 -18.23 2.01 7.33
C LYS A 184 -18.82 1.76 5.95
N GLU A 185 -19.30 2.79 5.27
CA GLU A 185 -19.87 2.67 3.91
C GLU A 185 -18.83 2.19 2.90
N VAL A 186 -17.60 2.69 2.98
CA VAL A 186 -16.48 2.24 2.14
C VAL A 186 -16.25 0.74 2.30
N ILE A 187 -16.23 0.25 3.54
CA ILE A 187 -16.07 -1.18 3.85
C ILE A 187 -17.24 -2.00 3.32
N GLU A 188 -18.48 -1.54 3.51
CA GLU A 188 -19.69 -2.22 3.02
C GLU A 188 -19.73 -2.32 1.48
N ARG A 189 -19.00 -1.44 0.78
CA ARG A 189 -18.85 -1.45 -0.69
C ARG A 189 -17.63 -2.25 -1.19
N GLY A 190 -16.91 -2.93 -0.29
CA GLY A 190 -15.80 -3.81 -0.64
C GLY A 190 -14.47 -3.08 -0.88
N ALA A 191 -14.30 -1.87 -0.36
CA ALA A 191 -13.04 -1.14 -0.36
C ALA A 191 -12.47 -0.97 1.05
N GLU A 192 -11.19 -0.63 1.15
CA GLU A 192 -10.51 -0.34 2.41
C GLU A 192 -10.51 1.19 2.65
N PRO A 193 -10.72 1.69 3.89
CA PRO A 193 -10.51 3.09 4.20
C PRO A 193 -9.06 3.51 3.93
N TYR A 194 -8.86 4.69 3.32
CA TYR A 194 -7.52 5.21 3.03
C TYR A 194 -7.12 6.34 3.99
N PHE A 195 -7.48 7.57 3.64
CA PHE A 195 -7.45 8.73 4.54
C PHE A 195 -8.86 9.30 4.66
N ASN A 196 -9.11 10.00 5.77
CA ASN A 196 -10.43 10.51 6.10
C ASN A 196 -10.33 11.76 6.95
N VAL A 197 -10.45 12.91 6.31
CA VAL A 197 -10.43 14.22 6.95
C VAL A 197 -11.80 14.88 6.78
N VAL A 198 -12.59 14.83 7.86
CA VAL A 198 -13.86 15.54 7.95
C VAL A 198 -13.69 16.70 8.92
N THR A 199 -13.97 17.90 8.43
CA THR A 199 -13.81 19.13 9.21
C THR A 199 -15.03 20.03 9.09
N ILE A 200 -15.33 20.75 10.17
CA ILE A 200 -16.50 21.63 10.26
C ILE A 200 -16.06 23.08 10.52
N ASP A 201 -16.78 24.04 9.93
CA ASP A 201 -16.62 25.49 10.05
C ASP A 201 -15.16 25.95 9.87
N GLU A 202 -14.58 26.66 10.85
CA GLU A 202 -13.22 27.18 10.80
C GLU A 202 -12.16 26.09 10.60
N ARG A 203 -12.44 24.85 11.00
CA ARG A 203 -11.55 23.70 10.78
C ARG A 203 -11.52 23.27 9.32
N SER A 204 -12.49 23.69 8.51
CA SER A 204 -12.48 23.49 7.05
C SER A 204 -11.30 24.17 6.36
N ALA A 205 -10.57 25.06 7.04
CA ALA A 205 -9.31 25.64 6.54
C ALA A 205 -8.07 24.76 6.87
N PHE A 206 -8.20 23.70 7.67
CA PHE A 206 -7.08 22.85 8.07
C PHE A 206 -6.96 21.64 7.14
N VAL A 207 -5.85 21.52 6.41
CA VAL A 207 -5.67 20.50 5.37
C VAL A 207 -5.51 19.11 5.99
N ASP A 208 -4.37 18.80 6.61
CA ASP A 208 -4.10 17.49 7.20
C ASP A 208 -4.38 17.47 8.71
N THR A 209 -5.65 17.38 9.09
CA THR A 209 -6.06 17.35 10.50
C THR A 209 -6.93 16.14 10.84
N VAL A 210 -6.92 15.77 12.11
CA VAL A 210 -7.76 14.68 12.61
C VAL A 210 -9.13 15.22 13.02
N SER A 211 -10.19 14.48 12.68
CA SER A 211 -11.55 14.77 13.11
C SER A 211 -11.66 14.89 14.64
N THR A 212 -12.57 15.75 15.10
CA THR A 212 -12.79 16.05 16.52
C THR A 212 -14.25 15.84 16.94
N LYS A 213 -14.59 16.28 18.15
CA LYS A 213 -15.98 16.36 18.62
C LYS A 213 -16.68 17.66 18.22
N LYS A 214 -16.09 18.49 17.34
CA LYS A 214 -16.81 19.65 16.78
C LYS A 214 -18.05 19.14 16.04
N SER A 215 -19.18 19.78 16.30
CA SER A 215 -20.49 19.35 15.81
C SER A 215 -21.12 20.36 14.85
N VAL A 216 -21.91 19.82 13.93
CA VAL A 216 -22.69 20.56 12.95
C VAL A 216 -23.71 21.48 13.63
N LYS A 217 -23.85 22.69 13.10
CA LYS A 217 -24.87 23.69 13.44
C LYS A 217 -25.57 24.16 12.16
N ASP A 218 -26.66 24.91 12.31
CA ASP A 218 -27.25 25.62 11.16
C ASP A 218 -26.22 26.60 10.57
N GLY A 219 -26.04 26.54 9.25
CA GLY A 219 -25.05 27.28 8.50
C GLY A 219 -23.63 26.70 8.53
N SER A 220 -23.43 25.52 9.13
CA SER A 220 -22.10 24.92 9.19
C SER A 220 -21.56 24.51 7.82
N ILE A 221 -20.30 24.85 7.56
CA ILE A 221 -19.55 24.36 6.40
C ILE A 221 -18.93 23.03 6.81
N ILE A 222 -19.09 21.99 5.99
CA ILE A 222 -18.50 20.68 6.23
C ILE A 222 -17.63 20.34 5.03
N ARG A 223 -16.32 20.23 5.25
CA ARG A 223 -15.35 19.78 4.25
C ARG A 223 -15.06 18.31 4.46
N PHE A 224 -15.12 17.58 3.37
CA PHE A 224 -14.71 16.20 3.23
C PHE A 224 -13.48 16.18 2.34
N ASP A 225 -12.42 15.59 2.84
CA ASP A 225 -11.21 15.28 2.11
C ASP A 225 -10.88 13.83 2.45
N ILE A 226 -11.32 12.94 1.56
CA ILE A 226 -11.53 11.52 1.87
C ILE A 226 -11.15 10.64 0.68
N GLY A 227 -10.74 9.42 0.97
CA GLY A 227 -10.38 8.44 -0.05
C GLY A 227 -10.63 7.00 0.40
N CYS A 228 -10.59 6.08 -0.56
CA CYS A 228 -10.61 4.64 -0.28
C CYS A 228 -9.62 3.90 -1.20
N ILE A 229 -9.30 2.66 -0.83
CA ILE A 229 -8.48 1.76 -1.63
C ILE A 229 -9.37 0.62 -2.12
N TYR A 230 -9.54 0.51 -3.45
CA TYR A 230 -10.21 -0.60 -4.10
C TYR A 230 -9.21 -1.41 -4.91
N GLN A 231 -9.01 -2.68 -4.57
CA GLN A 231 -8.02 -3.57 -5.22
C GLN A 231 -6.64 -2.91 -5.40
N LYS A 232 -6.15 -2.21 -4.35
CA LYS A 232 -4.88 -1.46 -4.32
C LYS A 232 -4.82 -0.17 -5.14
N TYR A 233 -5.90 0.24 -5.79
CA TYR A 233 -6.04 1.55 -6.42
C TYR A 233 -6.74 2.52 -5.49
N CYS A 234 -6.15 3.70 -5.33
CA CYS A 234 -6.64 4.72 -4.41
C CYS A 234 -7.57 5.70 -5.12
N SER A 235 -8.62 6.12 -4.42
CA SER A 235 -9.33 7.37 -4.70
C SER A 235 -8.93 8.45 -3.71
N ASP A 236 -9.04 9.70 -4.17
CA ASP A 236 -8.83 10.93 -3.43
C ASP A 236 -9.86 11.93 -3.96
N ILE A 237 -10.85 12.29 -3.13
CA ILE A 237 -11.87 13.26 -3.47
C ILE A 237 -12.06 14.28 -2.36
N ALA A 238 -12.29 15.53 -2.77
CA ALA A 238 -12.69 16.60 -1.88
C ALA A 238 -14.11 17.09 -2.23
N ARG A 239 -14.96 17.26 -1.22
CA ARG A 239 -16.30 17.85 -1.35
C ARG A 239 -16.56 18.79 -0.18
N THR A 240 -17.28 19.87 -0.44
CA THR A 240 -17.75 20.78 0.62
C THR A 240 -19.25 20.91 0.53
N VAL A 241 -19.93 20.82 1.67
CA VAL A 241 -21.37 21.05 1.80
C VAL A 241 -21.64 22.08 2.88
N VAL A 242 -22.80 22.72 2.83
CA VAL A 242 -23.28 23.58 3.91
C VAL A 242 -24.56 22.99 4.48
N PHE A 243 -24.59 22.80 5.79
CA PHE A 243 -25.79 22.38 6.49
C PHE A 243 -26.70 23.60 6.70
N GLY A 244 -27.90 23.60 6.12
CA GLY A 244 -28.82 24.73 6.22
C GLY A 244 -28.45 25.91 5.32
N LYS A 245 -28.51 27.15 5.85
CA LYS A 245 -28.31 28.37 5.04
C LYS A 245 -26.83 28.73 4.91
N TYR A 246 -26.36 28.99 3.69
CA TYR A 246 -25.03 29.54 3.44
C TYR A 246 -25.07 31.07 3.26
N SER A 247 -23.93 31.73 3.49
CA SER A 247 -23.77 33.16 3.20
C SER A 247 -23.36 33.40 1.75
N ASP A 248 -23.59 34.61 1.24
CA ASP A 248 -23.16 35.01 -0.12
C ASP A 248 -21.65 34.85 -0.30
N LYS A 249 -20.85 35.08 0.75
CA LYS A 249 -19.40 34.88 0.72
C LYS A 249 -19.02 33.41 0.53
N VAL A 250 -19.71 32.49 1.20
CA VAL A 250 -19.49 31.04 1.04
C VAL A 250 -19.87 30.60 -0.38
N LYS A 251 -21.01 31.09 -0.89
CA LYS A 251 -21.43 30.83 -2.27
C LYS A 251 -20.39 31.31 -3.28
N GLN A 252 -19.88 32.53 -3.09
CA GLN A 252 -18.85 33.10 -3.97
C GLN A 252 -17.59 32.24 -4.00
N TYR A 253 -17.09 31.80 -2.85
CA TYR A 253 -15.89 30.94 -2.81
C TYR A 253 -16.11 29.55 -3.37
N TYR A 254 -17.30 28.98 -3.19
CA TYR A 254 -17.62 27.66 -3.76
C TYR A 254 -17.72 27.69 -5.30
N GLN A 255 -18.05 28.85 -5.88
CA GLN A 255 -18.24 29.02 -7.33
C GLN A 255 -17.00 29.52 -8.07
N ALA A 256 -15.95 29.94 -7.35
CA ALA A 256 -14.70 30.44 -7.91
C ALA A 256 -13.81 29.30 -8.41
#